data_AF-A0A521KDH0-F1
#
_entry.id   AF-A0A521KDH0-F1
#
_cell.length_a   1.000
_cell.length_b   1.000
_cell.length_c   1.000
_cell.angle_alpha   90.00
_cell.angle_beta   90.00
_cell.angle_gamma   90.00
#
_symmetry.space_group_name_H-M   'P 1'
#
loop_
_entity.id
_entity.type
_entity.pdbx_description
1 polymer ?
#
loop_
_entity_poly.entity_id
_entity_poly.type
_entity_poly.pdbx_seq_one_letter_code
_entity_poly.pdbx_strand_id
1 'polypeptide(L)'
;MSLRLPTFGPAQMVLAIALLLLGLFLYAMAQTAVQAHRVGQQEREVFAEVEQLRRQRAELQGLLTYLKSDEYIEGFARQQFGYVKPGETLVEVTAPAAPKEQRKPGERWWEAAFDVSAADPGTPAPSKP
;
A
#
# COMPACT_ATOMS: atom_id res chain seq x y z
N MET A 1 39.97 -52.95 -17.61
CA MET A 1 38.51 -52.76 -17.70
C MET A 1 38.25 -51.91 -18.94
N SER A 2 38.08 -52.54 -20.09
CA SER A 2 37.91 -51.86 -21.38
C SER A 2 36.46 -51.41 -21.53
N LEU A 3 36.18 -50.10 -21.48
CA LEU A 3 34.89 -49.57 -21.87
C LEU A 3 34.72 -49.72 -23.38
N ARG A 4 33.86 -50.66 -23.77
CA ARG A 4 33.38 -50.76 -25.16
C ARG A 4 32.36 -49.66 -25.35
N LEU A 5 32.75 -48.59 -26.03
CA LEU A 5 31.79 -47.61 -26.55
C LEU A 5 31.00 -48.29 -27.68
N PRO A 6 29.66 -48.38 -27.59
CA PRO A 6 28.85 -48.92 -28.68
C PRO A 6 29.05 -48.06 -29.93
N THR A 7 29.29 -48.68 -31.07
CA THR A 7 29.37 -48.00 -32.35
C THR A 7 27.99 -47.48 -32.72
N PHE A 8 27.78 -46.19 -32.55
CA PHE A 8 26.52 -45.53 -32.90
C PHE A 8 26.39 -45.43 -34.42
N GLY A 9 25.37 -46.09 -35.00
CA GLY A 9 25.03 -45.89 -36.40
C GLY A 9 24.51 -44.46 -36.66
N PRO A 10 24.56 -43.95 -37.90
CA PRO A 10 24.13 -42.59 -38.22
C PRO A 10 22.68 -42.30 -37.77
N ALA A 11 21.81 -43.31 -37.81
CA ALA A 11 20.43 -43.20 -37.32
C ALA A 11 20.33 -42.98 -35.80
N GLN A 12 21.23 -43.55 -35.00
CA GLN A 12 21.24 -43.38 -33.54
C GLN A 12 21.79 -41.99 -33.16
N MET A 13 22.76 -41.46 -33.91
CA MET A 13 23.21 -40.07 -33.74
C MET A 13 22.10 -39.07 -34.11
N VAL A 14 21.40 -39.29 -35.22
CA VAL A 14 20.26 -38.45 -35.62
C VAL A 14 19.15 -38.49 -34.56
N LEU A 15 18.82 -39.67 -34.02
CA LEU A 15 17.85 -39.81 -32.94
C LEU A 15 18.28 -39.08 -31.66
N ALA A 16 19.55 -39.21 -31.27
CA ALA A 16 20.09 -38.53 -30.10
C ALA A 16 20.06 -36.99 -30.26
N ILE A 17 20.40 -36.49 -31.44
CA ILE A 17 20.32 -35.05 -31.76
C ILE A 17 18.87 -34.59 -31.76
N ALA A 18 17.94 -35.36 -32.33
CA ALA A 18 16.52 -35.03 -32.33
C ALA A 18 15.95 -34.97 -30.90
N LEU A 19 16.33 -35.91 -30.03
CA LEU A 19 15.96 -35.90 -28.61
C LEU A 19 16.56 -34.71 -27.86
N LEU A 20 17.82 -34.35 -28.15
CA LEU A 20 18.47 -33.18 -27.57
C LEU A 20 17.75 -31.89 -27.98
N LEU A 21 17.42 -31.75 -29.27
CA LEU A 21 16.69 -30.60 -29.79
C LEU A 21 15.27 -30.53 -29.21
N LEU A 22 14.58 -31.66 -29.08
CA LEU A 22 13.26 -31.73 -28.45
C LEU A 22 13.34 -31.30 -26.98
N GLY A 23 14.33 -31.78 -26.24
CA GLY A 23 14.56 -31.37 -24.85
C GLY A 23 14.84 -29.88 -24.71
N LEU A 24 15.68 -29.32 -25.59
CA LEU A 24 15.97 -27.89 -25.63
C LEU A 24 14.71 -27.06 -25.95
N PHE A 25 13.90 -27.53 -26.90
CA PHE A 25 12.67 -26.86 -27.31
C PHE A 25 11.63 -26.85 -26.17
N LEU A 26 11.46 -27.98 -25.48
CA LEU A 26 10.58 -28.08 -24.31
C LEU A 26 11.07 -27.17 -23.17
N TYR A 27 12.38 -27.10 -22.94
CA TYR A 27 12.97 -26.21 -21.94
C TYR A 27 12.72 -24.74 -22.28
N ALA A 28 12.94 -24.33 -23.53
CA ALA A 28 12.69 -22.97 -23.99
C ALA A 28 11.21 -22.58 -23.84
N MET A 29 10.29 -23.48 -24.22
CA MET A 29 8.84 -23.29 -24.06
C MET A 29 8.45 -23.11 -22.60
N ALA A 30 8.96 -23.95 -21.69
CA ALA A 30 8.71 -23.83 -20.27
C ALA A 30 9.20 -22.49 -19.69
N GLN A 31 10.38 -22.03 -20.11
CA GLN A 31 10.93 -20.73 -19.70
C GLN A 31 10.06 -19.57 -20.19
N THR A 32 9.64 -19.59 -21.47
CA THR A 32 8.80 -18.52 -22.04
C THR A 32 7.42 -18.44 -21.39
N ALA A 33 6.80 -19.58 -21.06
CA ALA A 33 5.51 -19.61 -20.38
C ALA A 33 5.60 -19.00 -18.96
N VAL A 34 6.66 -19.34 -18.22
CA VAL A 34 6.87 -18.79 -16.86
C VAL A 34 7.15 -17.28 -16.91
N GLN A 35 7.91 -16.80 -17.90
CA GLN A 35 8.21 -15.38 -18.05
C GLN A 35 6.97 -14.56 -18.43
N ALA A 36 6.13 -15.08 -19.35
CA ALA A 36 4.89 -14.41 -19.75
C ALA A 36 3.92 -14.24 -18.57
N HIS A 37 3.82 -15.23 -17.69
CA HIS A 37 2.98 -15.13 -16.49
C HIS A 37 3.52 -14.14 -15.46
N ARG A 38 4.85 -14.05 -15.28
CA ARG A 38 5.46 -13.12 -14.33
C ARG A 38 5.27 -11.66 -14.75
N VAL A 39 5.44 -11.35 -16.03
CA VAL A 39 5.26 -9.98 -16.55
C VAL A 39 3.81 -9.53 -16.40
N GLY A 40 2.84 -10.39 -16.73
CA GLY A 40 1.42 -10.05 -16.58
C GLY A 40 0.96 -9.88 -15.13
N GLN A 41 1.60 -10.56 -14.17
CA GLN A 41 1.32 -10.37 -12.74
C GLN A 41 1.89 -9.05 -12.23
N GLN A 42 3.14 -8.72 -12.59
CA GLN A 42 3.79 -7.47 -12.19
C GLN A 42 3.06 -6.25 -12.73
N GLU A 43 2.60 -6.29 -13.98
CA GLU A 43 1.78 -5.21 -14.53
C GLU A 43 0.49 -5.00 -13.73
N ARG A 44 -0.22 -6.08 -13.39
CA ARG A 44 -1.47 -6.00 -12.62
C ARG A 44 -1.26 -5.45 -11.22
N GLU A 45 -0.19 -5.84 -10.54
CA GLU A 45 0.17 -5.34 -9.21
C GLU A 45 0.46 -3.85 -9.25
N VAL A 46 1.29 -3.39 -10.20
CA VAL A 46 1.63 -1.97 -10.37
C VAL A 46 0.39 -1.15 -10.72
N PHE A 47 -0.48 -1.65 -11.61
CA PHE A 47 -1.73 -0.95 -11.93
C PHE A 47 -2.66 -0.85 -10.71
N ALA A 48 -2.76 -1.91 -9.91
CA ALA A 48 -3.58 -1.89 -8.70
C ALA A 48 -3.04 -0.88 -7.67
N GLU A 49 -1.73 -0.82 -7.49
CA GLU A 49 -1.06 0.13 -6.61
C GLU A 49 -1.30 1.58 -7.06
N VAL A 50 -1.12 1.88 -8.36
CA VAL A 50 -1.39 3.22 -8.90
C VAL A 50 -2.84 3.64 -8.67
N GLU A 51 -3.81 2.74 -8.88
CA GLU A 51 -5.22 3.04 -8.64
C GLU A 51 -5.53 3.26 -7.15
N GLN A 52 -4.91 2.49 -6.25
CA GLN A 52 -5.03 2.71 -4.81
C GLN A 52 -4.49 4.08 -4.40
N LEU A 53 -3.28 4.45 -4.84
CA LEU A 53 -2.69 5.76 -4.54
C LEU A 53 -3.53 6.92 -5.09
N ARG A 54 -4.13 6.76 -6.28
CA ARG A 54 -5.01 7.78 -6.87
C ARG A 54 -6.26 8.00 -6.01
N ARG A 55 -6.87 6.94 -5.49
CA ARG A 55 -8.04 7.04 -4.60
C ARG A 55 -7.67 7.75 -3.30
N GLN A 56 -6.57 7.35 -2.66
CA GLN A 56 -6.08 8.00 -1.45
C GLN A 56 -5.80 9.48 -1.70
N ARG A 57 -5.14 9.83 -2.80
CA ARG A 57 -4.91 11.22 -3.17
C ARG A 57 -6.21 12.01 -3.30
N ALA A 58 -7.22 11.45 -3.98
CA ALA A 58 -8.51 12.12 -4.16
C ALA A 58 -9.23 12.34 -2.82
N GLU A 59 -9.18 11.35 -1.92
CA GLU A 59 -9.73 11.44 -0.56
C GLU A 59 -9.05 12.53 0.25
N LEU A 60 -7.72 12.51 0.33
CA LEU A 60 -6.93 13.50 1.07
C LEU A 60 -7.16 14.91 0.52
N GLN A 61 -7.31 15.05 -0.80
CA GLN A 61 -7.57 16.33 -1.43
C GLN A 61 -8.99 16.85 -1.13
N GLY A 62 -9.97 15.95 -1.04
CA GLY A 62 -11.31 16.27 -0.57
C GLY A 62 -11.30 16.74 0.89
N LEU A 63 -10.60 16.02 1.77
CA LEU A 63 -10.45 16.38 3.17
C LEU A 63 -9.76 17.75 3.33
N LEU A 64 -8.67 17.98 2.60
CA LEU A 64 -7.98 19.28 2.59
C LEU A 64 -8.90 20.42 2.14
N THR A 65 -9.77 20.17 1.17
CA THR A 65 -10.75 21.17 0.71
C THR A 65 -11.77 21.48 1.79
N TYR A 66 -12.27 20.46 2.49
CA TYR A 66 -13.20 20.63 3.61
C TYR A 66 -12.54 21.36 4.79
N LEU A 67 -11.33 20.99 5.20
CA LEU A 67 -10.60 21.67 6.28
C LEU A 67 -10.29 23.14 5.97
N LYS A 68 -10.15 23.48 4.69
CA LYS A 68 -9.96 24.86 4.23
C LYS A 68 -11.26 25.64 4.05
N SER A 69 -12.41 24.98 4.19
CA SER A 69 -13.69 25.67 4.06
C SER A 69 -13.93 26.65 5.21
N ASP A 70 -14.57 27.77 4.91
CA ASP A 70 -14.90 28.77 5.91
C ASP A 70 -15.79 28.20 7.02
N GLU A 71 -16.68 27.25 6.70
CA GLU A 71 -17.54 26.58 7.68
C GLU A 71 -16.72 25.82 8.73
N TYR A 72 -15.72 25.04 8.31
CA TYR A 72 -14.85 24.32 9.23
C TYR A 72 -14.00 25.29 10.06
N ILE A 73 -13.42 26.31 9.42
CA ILE A 73 -12.60 27.32 10.09
C ILE A 73 -13.41 28.08 11.14
N GLU A 74 -14.63 28.51 10.81
CA GLU A 74 -15.53 29.19 11.74
C GLU A 74 -15.97 28.28 12.88
N GLY A 75 -16.34 27.03 12.59
CA GLY A 75 -16.71 26.05 13.61
C GLY A 75 -15.56 25.79 14.59
N PHE A 76 -14.35 25.58 14.06
CA PHE A 76 -13.14 25.39 14.86
C PHE A 76 -12.80 26.65 15.68
N ALA A 77 -12.89 27.84 15.08
CA ALA A 77 -12.66 29.12 15.75
C ALA A 77 -13.63 29.35 16.91
N ARG A 78 -14.92 29.06 16.72
CA ARG A 78 -15.96 29.15 17.76
C ARG A 78 -15.72 28.16 18.89
N GLN A 79 -15.41 26.90 18.56
CA GLN A 79 -15.26 25.84 19.57
C GLN A 79 -13.98 25.95 20.39
N GLN A 80 -12.83 26.24 19.75
CA GLN A 80 -11.53 26.22 20.43
C GLN A 80 -11.15 27.56 21.02
N PHE A 81 -11.56 28.66 20.40
CA PHE A 81 -11.14 30.01 20.79
C PHE A 81 -12.30 30.90 21.24
N GLY A 82 -13.54 30.43 21.17
CA GLY A 82 -14.72 31.23 21.56
C GLY A 82 -14.96 32.43 20.64
N TYR A 83 -14.41 32.43 19.41
CA TYR A 83 -14.58 33.54 18.48
C TYR A 83 -16.04 33.66 18.04
N VAL A 84 -16.54 34.90 18.02
CA VAL A 84 -17.91 35.25 17.60
C VAL A 84 -17.86 36.34 16.54
N LYS A 85 -18.83 36.35 15.62
CA LYS A 85 -18.89 37.37 14.55
C LYS A 85 -19.33 38.72 15.12
N PRO A 86 -18.97 39.85 14.47
CA PRO A 86 -19.49 41.15 14.84
C PRO A 86 -21.03 41.16 14.83
N GLY A 87 -21.66 41.44 15.98
CA GLY A 87 -23.12 41.43 16.14
C GLY A 87 -23.69 40.19 16.83
N GLU A 88 -22.88 39.17 17.13
CA GLU A 88 -23.26 38.03 17.96
C GLU A 88 -22.94 38.32 19.45
N THR A 89 -23.82 37.89 20.37
CA THR A 89 -23.60 38.02 21.82
C THR A 89 -23.06 36.71 22.37
N LEU A 90 -21.82 36.72 22.89
CA LEU A 90 -21.25 35.57 23.59
C LEU A 90 -21.99 35.33 24.92
N VAL A 91 -22.59 34.16 25.09
CA VAL A 91 -23.26 33.75 26.34
C VAL A 91 -22.41 32.66 26.99
N GLU A 92 -21.74 33.00 28.08
CA GLU A 92 -20.98 32.03 28.88
C GLU A 92 -21.92 31.37 29.90
N VAL A 93 -22.23 30.08 29.68
CA VAL A 93 -23.05 29.30 30.62
C VAL A 93 -22.13 28.64 31.64
N THR A 94 -22.10 29.16 32.87
CA THR A 94 -21.36 28.53 33.97
C THR A 94 -22.16 27.31 34.50
N ALA A 95 -21.90 26.14 33.91
CA ALA A 95 -22.36 24.87 34.44
C ALA A 95 -21.29 24.28 35.40
N PRO A 96 -21.67 23.49 36.42
CA PRO A 96 -20.71 22.73 37.20
C PRO A 96 -19.91 21.83 36.26
N ALA A 97 -18.57 21.85 36.41
CA ALA A 97 -17.66 21.22 35.47
C ALA A 97 -18.02 19.75 35.25
N ALA A 98 -18.47 19.42 34.04
CA ALA A 98 -18.52 18.03 33.60
C ALA A 98 -17.11 17.44 33.67
N PRO A 99 -16.94 16.16 34.06
CA PRO A 99 -15.64 15.51 34.05
C PRO A 99 -15.03 15.63 32.65
N LYS A 100 -13.97 16.44 32.50
CA LYS A 100 -13.18 16.45 31.28
C LYS A 100 -12.58 15.07 31.14
N GLU A 101 -12.93 14.32 30.10
CA GLU A 101 -12.24 13.08 29.75
C GLU A 101 -10.76 13.42 29.56
N GLN A 102 -9.96 13.04 30.54
CA GLN A 102 -8.53 13.26 30.52
C GLN A 102 -7.95 12.28 29.51
N ARG A 103 -7.60 12.78 28.31
CA ARG A 103 -6.79 12.02 27.36
C ARG A 103 -5.54 11.51 28.08
N LYS A 104 -5.25 10.23 27.90
CA LYS A 104 -4.15 9.60 28.61
C LYS A 104 -2.83 10.23 28.13
N PRO A 105 -1.91 10.59 29.05
CA PRO A 105 -0.63 11.16 28.67
C PRO A 105 0.13 10.18 27.76
N GLY A 106 0.38 10.57 26.51
CA GLY A 106 1.04 9.74 25.50
C GLY A 106 0.25 9.55 24.20
N GLU A 107 -1.04 9.86 24.18
CA GLU A 107 -1.81 9.93 22.92
C GLU A 107 -1.41 11.19 22.13
N ARG A 108 -0.80 10.98 20.98
CA ARG A 108 -0.56 12.04 20.00
C ARG A 108 -1.87 12.36 19.30
N TRP A 109 -2.48 13.48 19.68
CA TRP A 109 -3.83 13.86 19.21
C TRP A 109 -3.98 13.89 17.69
N TRP A 110 -2.91 14.13 16.94
CA TRP A 110 -2.91 14.13 15.48
C TRP A 110 -2.84 12.71 14.86
N GLU A 111 -2.26 11.71 15.54
CA GLU A 111 -2.24 10.33 15.05
C GLU A 111 -3.64 9.70 15.12
N ALA A 112 -4.46 10.06 16.12
CA ALA A 112 -5.86 9.67 16.19
C ALA A 112 -6.77 10.44 15.20
N ALA A 113 -6.40 11.67 14.86
CA ALA A 113 -7.15 12.50 13.91
C ALA A 113 -6.80 12.20 12.45
N PHE A 114 -5.62 11.63 12.18
CA PHE A 114 -5.08 11.39 10.85
C PHE A 114 -4.44 10.00 10.70
N ASP A 115 -4.99 8.95 11.31
CA ASP A 115 -4.40 7.60 11.27
C ASP A 115 -4.29 7.06 9.84
N VAL A 116 -3.10 7.23 9.25
CA VAL A 116 -2.68 6.66 7.97
C VAL A 116 -2.01 5.29 8.18
N SER A 117 -1.91 4.78 9.41
CA SER A 117 -1.12 3.60 9.78
C SER A 117 -1.89 2.28 9.89
N ALA A 118 -3.21 2.24 9.65
CA ALA A 118 -3.88 0.98 9.35
C ALA A 118 -3.37 0.31 8.05
N ALA A 119 -2.52 1.01 7.27
CA ALA A 119 -1.74 0.44 6.20
C ALA A 119 -0.37 -0.04 6.73
N ASP A 120 -0.29 -1.28 7.23
CA ASP A 120 0.98 -2.00 7.36
C ASP A 120 1.06 -3.08 6.27
N PRO A 121 2.21 -3.25 5.61
CA PRO A 121 2.54 -4.57 5.10
C PRO A 121 3.99 -4.94 5.40
N GLY A 122 4.48 -4.73 6.62
CA GLY A 122 5.51 -5.60 7.17
C GLY A 122 6.65 -4.93 7.94
N THR A 123 6.67 -5.25 9.23
CA THR A 123 7.85 -5.42 10.11
C THR A 123 8.48 -4.14 10.68
N PRO A 124 9.13 -4.24 11.86
CA PRO A 124 8.77 -3.45 13.04
C PRO A 124 10.00 -2.67 13.56
N ALA A 125 9.91 -2.23 14.82
CA ALA A 125 10.99 -1.95 15.77
C ALA A 125 11.31 -0.45 16.00
N PRO A 126 12.05 -0.12 17.07
CA PRO A 126 12.21 -0.82 18.34
C PRO A 126 11.75 0.04 19.53
N SER A 127 11.41 -0.68 20.59
CA SER A 127 11.09 -0.22 21.92
C SER A 127 12.22 0.54 22.64
N LYS A 128 11.80 1.61 23.33
CA LYS A 128 12.32 2.14 24.62
C LYS A 128 13.60 2.99 24.61
N PRO A 129 13.83 3.84 25.64
CA PRO A 129 13.85 3.53 27.10
C PRO A 129 12.52 3.61 27.85
#